data_AF-A0A0G2GTL6-F1
#
_entry.id   AF-A0A0G2GTL6-F1
#
_cell.length_a   1.000
_cell.length_b   1.000
_cell.length_c   1.000
_cell.angle_alpha   90.00
_cell.angle_beta   90.00
_cell.angle_gamma   90.00
#
_symmetry.space_group_name_H-M   'P 1'
#
loop_
_entity.id
_entity.type
_entity.pdbx_description
1 polymer ?
#
loop_
_entity_poly.entity_id
_entity_poly.type
_entity_poly.pdbx_seq_one_letter_code
_entity_poly.pdbx_strand_id
1 'polypeptide(L)'
;MAACVACQSPLILEVDYSDSEDDVQMGGSSSAAASAKKTVPDDVHLNCGCHYHWECLLDAYSVTDCPNCQASIVSTAPDGGQQVLSHIHNEGGQQQNVDILPLLSEEGYLKAYPEERKCRAFLEFCREGDYDAVIAMLQDDDSDGSDDEDAMQDGPKMDILRYQDTLGDMQSGLHAAVQGGSQEIVWLLLLLASKLDLSQFPQEVFDIAKQFGVEREDQAGKEDIRTLKDAQGRTAEALAAELGGVWAGWPGTGRLGV
;
A
#
# COMPACT_ATOMS: atom_id res chain seq x y z
N MET A 1 15.91 31.19 -1.12
CA MET A 1 14.98 30.05 -1.28
C MET A 1 15.85 28.83 -1.48
N ALA A 2 15.65 27.77 -0.68
CA ALA A 2 16.29 26.51 -0.97
C ALA A 2 15.74 25.99 -2.31
N ALA A 3 16.64 25.48 -3.16
CA ALA A 3 16.32 24.90 -4.45
C ALA A 3 16.75 23.43 -4.42
N CYS A 4 16.01 22.60 -5.15
CA CYS A 4 16.36 21.18 -5.26
C CYS A 4 17.72 21.02 -5.92
N VAL A 5 18.63 20.30 -5.28
CA VAL A 5 19.98 20.12 -5.82
C VAL A 5 20.01 19.26 -7.09
N ALA A 6 18.96 18.45 -7.32
CA ALA A 6 18.84 17.62 -8.52
C ALA A 6 18.33 18.39 -9.75
N CYS A 7 17.18 19.08 -9.63
CA CYS A 7 16.53 19.74 -10.77
C CYS A 7 16.75 21.26 -10.83
N GLN A 8 17.36 21.86 -9.79
CA GLN A 8 17.63 23.30 -9.66
C GLN A 8 16.37 24.19 -9.61
N SER A 9 15.19 23.59 -9.45
CA SER A 9 13.92 24.31 -9.30
C SER A 9 13.61 24.63 -7.82
N PRO A 10 12.76 25.64 -7.55
CA PRO A 10 12.29 25.92 -6.19
C PRO A 10 11.59 24.70 -5.58
N LEU A 11 11.76 24.48 -4.27
CA LEU A 11 11.20 23.36 -3.50
C LEU A 11 9.71 23.57 -3.18
N ILE A 12 8.92 23.74 -4.23
CA ILE A 12 7.46 23.89 -4.20
C ILE A 12 6.85 23.08 -5.34
N LEU A 13 5.63 22.59 -5.13
CA LEU A 13 4.79 21.95 -6.14
C LEU A 13 3.59 22.86 -6.44
N GLU A 14 3.19 22.94 -7.72
CA GLU A 14 1.91 23.54 -8.11
C GLU A 14 0.82 22.48 -8.02
N VAL A 15 -0.23 22.75 -7.22
CA VAL A 15 -1.39 21.88 -7.08
C VAL A 15 -2.61 22.61 -7.64
N ASP A 16 -3.37 21.91 -8.48
CA ASP A 16 -4.65 22.40 -8.99
C ASP A 16 -5.79 21.85 -8.14
N TYR A 17 -6.53 22.74 -7.48
CA TYR A 17 -7.70 22.38 -6.67
C TYR A 17 -9.02 22.57 -7.43
N SER A 18 -8.97 22.77 -8.76
CA SER A 18 -10.17 23.01 -9.57
C SER A 18 -11.18 21.85 -9.62
N ASP A 19 -10.79 20.64 -9.19
CA ASP A 19 -11.63 19.43 -9.16
C ASP A 19 -12.10 19.04 -7.74
N SER A 20 -11.86 19.88 -6.72
CA SER A 20 -12.44 19.64 -5.40
C SER A 20 -13.93 19.98 -5.42
N GLU A 21 -14.79 18.96 -5.36
CA GLU A 21 -16.26 19.04 -5.42
C GLU A 21 -16.93 19.80 -4.25
N ASP A 22 -16.14 20.44 -3.37
CA ASP A 22 -16.59 21.14 -2.16
C ASP A 22 -16.83 22.64 -2.34
N ASP A 23 -16.71 23.19 -3.56
CA ASP A 23 -17.00 24.60 -3.81
C ASP A 23 -18.49 24.81 -4.19
N VAL A 24 -19.39 24.56 -3.23
CA VAL A 24 -20.78 25.07 -3.30
C VAL A 24 -20.77 26.59 -3.13
N GLN A 25 -20.40 27.28 -4.20
CA GLN A 25 -20.31 28.73 -4.27
C GLN A 25 -21.72 29.37 -4.16
N MET A 26 -22.09 29.77 -2.95
CA MET A 26 -23.19 30.70 -2.71
C MET A 26 -22.77 32.12 -3.15
N GLY A 27 -23.02 32.43 -4.41
CA GLY A 27 -23.43 33.77 -4.87
C GLY A 27 -22.37 34.86 -5.03
N GLY A 28 -22.22 35.34 -6.28
CA GLY A 28 -21.93 36.75 -6.54
C GLY A 28 -20.81 37.06 -7.52
N SER A 29 -21.20 37.37 -8.76
CA SER A 29 -20.60 38.36 -9.67
C SER A 29 -19.16 38.15 -10.20
N SER A 30 -19.11 37.67 -11.44
CA SER A 30 -18.29 38.14 -12.57
C SER A 30 -16.97 38.87 -12.30
N SER A 31 -15.89 38.11 -12.21
CA SER A 31 -14.59 38.43 -12.82
C SER A 31 -13.79 37.14 -12.92
N ALA A 32 -13.24 36.85 -14.11
CA ALA A 32 -12.42 35.69 -14.48
C ALA A 32 -11.80 34.95 -13.28
N ALA A 33 -12.39 33.81 -12.90
CA ALA A 33 -11.80 32.89 -11.96
C ALA A 33 -10.56 32.29 -12.63
N ALA A 34 -9.40 32.90 -12.40
CA ALA A 34 -8.14 32.22 -12.58
C ALA A 34 -8.19 31.00 -11.66
N SER A 35 -8.06 29.78 -12.22
CA SER A 35 -7.80 28.58 -11.43
C SER A 35 -6.77 28.95 -10.37
N ALA A 36 -7.15 28.86 -9.10
CA ALA A 36 -6.29 29.25 -8.00
C ALA A 36 -5.21 28.16 -7.85
N LYS A 37 -4.21 28.19 -8.73
CA LYS A 37 -3.00 27.38 -8.60
C LYS A 37 -2.38 27.71 -7.26
N LYS A 38 -2.46 26.77 -6.32
CA LYS A 38 -1.85 26.92 -5.00
C LYS A 38 -0.52 26.19 -5.03
N THR A 39 0.50 26.81 -4.46
CA THR A 39 1.79 26.17 -4.28
C THR A 39 1.89 25.59 -2.88
N VAL A 40 2.39 24.37 -2.80
CA VAL A 40 2.71 23.68 -1.53
C VAL A 40 4.21 23.43 -1.47
N PRO A 41 4.83 23.43 -0.28
CA PRO A 41 6.23 23.08 -0.14
C PRO A 41 6.47 21.61 -0.50
N ASP A 42 7.65 21.32 -1.04
CA ASP A 42 8.16 19.96 -1.26
C ASP A 42 9.68 19.99 -1.05
N ASP A 43 10.07 19.90 0.22
CA ASP A 43 11.45 19.97 0.65
C ASP A 43 11.80 18.78 1.55
N VAL A 44 12.69 17.92 1.03
CA VAL A 44 13.37 16.87 1.77
C VAL A 44 14.80 17.31 2.04
N HIS A 45 15.05 17.65 3.30
CA HIS A 45 16.37 18.07 3.77
C HIS A 45 17.10 16.91 4.44
N LEU A 46 18.16 16.43 3.79
CA LEU A 46 19.02 15.35 4.29
C LEU A 46 20.02 15.86 5.32
N ASN A 47 20.52 14.98 6.19
CA ASN A 47 21.50 15.31 7.23
C ASN A 47 22.83 15.89 6.72
N CYS A 48 23.17 15.69 5.43
CA CYS A 48 24.33 16.27 4.78
C CYS A 48 24.12 17.74 4.35
N GLY A 49 22.92 18.29 4.53
CA GLY A 49 22.56 19.66 4.15
C GLY A 49 22.01 19.82 2.73
N CYS A 50 21.88 18.72 1.98
CA CYS A 50 21.29 18.77 0.64
C CYS A 50 19.76 18.75 0.71
N HIS A 51 19.12 19.52 -0.18
CA HIS A 51 17.67 19.63 -0.29
C HIS A 51 17.18 19.07 -1.63
N TYR A 52 16.09 18.32 -1.59
CA TYR A 52 15.49 17.66 -2.76
C TYR A 52 13.96 17.82 -2.76
N HIS A 53 13.36 17.83 -3.95
CA HIS A 53 11.98 17.38 -4.10
C HIS A 53 11.90 15.89 -3.77
N TRP A 54 10.78 15.42 -3.23
CA TRP A 54 10.59 14.00 -2.90
C TRP A 54 10.88 13.10 -4.11
N GLU A 55 10.25 13.38 -5.25
CA GLU A 55 10.42 12.64 -6.50
C GLU A 55 11.87 12.64 -7.00
N CYS A 56 12.54 13.80 -6.92
CA CYS A 56 13.94 13.93 -7.35
C CYS A 56 14.90 13.09 -6.50
N LEU A 57 14.60 12.92 -5.22
CA LEU A 57 15.39 12.05 -4.34
C LEU A 57 15.20 10.58 -4.70
N LEU A 58 13.94 10.16 -4.94
CA LEU A 58 13.60 8.79 -5.34
C LEU A 58 14.25 8.41 -6.67
N ASP A 59 14.24 9.31 -7.64
CA ASP A 59 14.81 9.05 -8.97
C ASP A 59 16.32 8.88 -8.98
N ALA A 60 17.03 9.60 -8.12
CA ALA A 60 18.49 9.63 -8.08
C ALA A 60 19.14 8.38 -7.45
N TYR A 61 18.32 7.40 -7.02
CA TYR A 61 18.66 6.09 -6.48
C TYR A 61 20.10 5.92 -5.92
N SER A 62 20.26 6.32 -4.66
CA SER A 62 21.34 5.83 -3.80
C SER A 62 20.84 5.77 -2.36
N VAL A 63 20.73 4.55 -1.81
CA VAL A 63 20.10 4.31 -0.49
C VAL A 63 20.98 4.80 0.65
N THR A 64 22.31 4.68 0.52
CA THR A 64 23.25 4.91 1.63
C THR A 64 23.95 6.26 1.59
N ASP A 65 24.00 6.88 0.43
CA ASP A 65 24.82 8.06 0.14
C ASP A 65 23.97 9.12 -0.53
N CYS A 66 24.30 10.39 -0.28
CA CYS A 66 23.64 11.50 -0.94
C CYS A 66 24.02 11.53 -2.44
N PRO A 67 23.04 11.54 -3.38
CA PRO A 67 23.33 11.56 -4.82
C PRO A 67 24.15 12.78 -5.28
N ASN A 68 24.07 13.89 -4.54
CA ASN A 68 24.75 15.14 -4.89
C ASN A 68 26.17 15.23 -4.31
N CYS A 69 26.31 15.05 -2.99
CA CYS A 69 27.59 15.27 -2.30
C CYS A 69 28.34 13.99 -1.93
N GLN A 70 27.75 12.80 -2.16
CA GLN A 70 28.30 11.48 -1.83
C GLN A 70 28.61 11.27 -0.34
N ALA A 71 28.16 12.17 0.54
CA ALA A 71 28.23 11.95 1.97
C ALA A 71 27.25 10.83 2.35
N SER A 72 27.66 9.96 3.26
CA SER A 72 26.74 8.97 3.82
C SER A 72 25.60 9.67 4.55
N ILE A 73 24.37 9.28 4.23
CA ILE A 73 23.14 9.81 4.83
C ILE A 73 22.56 8.88 5.89
N VAL A 74 23.17 7.70 6.06
CA VAL A 74 22.75 6.69 7.03
C VAL A 74 23.33 7.01 8.41
N SER A 75 22.51 6.79 9.43
CA SER A 75 22.90 6.83 10.82
C SER A 75 22.43 5.56 11.54
N THR A 76 22.93 5.33 12.75
CA THR A 76 22.54 4.18 13.56
C THR A 76 21.28 4.51 14.38
N ALA A 77 20.26 3.66 14.27
CA ALA A 77 19.04 3.72 15.05
C ALA A 77 19.26 3.25 16.51
N PRO A 78 18.39 3.61 17.47
CA PRO A 78 18.56 3.25 18.88
C PRO A 78 18.60 1.74 19.16
N ASP A 79 18.00 0.94 18.29
CA ASP A 79 17.98 -0.53 18.31
C ASP A 79 19.21 -1.16 17.64
N GLY A 80 20.11 -0.34 17.10
CA GLY A 80 21.31 -0.78 16.35
C GLY A 80 21.08 -0.95 14.85
N GLY A 81 19.87 -0.68 14.34
CA GLY A 81 19.55 -0.68 12.92
C GLY A 81 20.15 0.50 12.14
N GLN A 82 19.93 0.53 10.83
CA GLN A 82 20.22 1.69 9.99
C GLN A 82 18.97 2.56 9.89
N GLN A 83 19.15 3.88 9.82
CA GLN A 83 18.08 4.85 9.59
C GLN A 83 18.62 6.03 8.76
N VAL A 84 17.75 6.67 7.99
CA VAL A 84 18.05 7.88 7.23
C VAL A 84 17.15 8.99 7.72
N LEU A 85 17.66 9.81 8.65
CA LEU A 85 16.91 10.89 9.25
C LEU A 85 16.92 12.13 8.35
N SER A 86 15.73 12.65 8.06
CA SER A 86 15.51 13.83 7.24
C SER A 86 14.51 14.80 7.88
N HIS A 87 14.57 16.07 7.45
CA HIS A 87 13.54 17.04 7.76
C HIS A 87 12.66 17.23 6.52
N ILE A 88 11.37 16.99 6.65
CA ILE A 88 10.41 17.05 5.54
C ILE A 88 9.52 18.27 5.74
N HIS A 89 9.31 19.05 4.70
CA HIS A 89 8.33 20.12 4.66
C HIS A 89 7.44 19.95 3.44
N ASN A 90 6.19 19.56 3.70
CA ASN A 90 5.18 19.29 2.68
C ASN A 90 3.82 19.91 3.07
N GLU A 91 2.75 19.57 2.35
CA GLU A 91 1.39 20.06 2.63
C GLU A 91 0.94 19.80 4.09
N GLY A 92 1.40 18.68 4.67
CA GLY A 92 1.13 18.32 6.08
C GLY A 92 1.93 19.12 7.11
N GLY A 93 2.75 20.08 6.66
CA GLY A 93 3.58 20.92 7.51
C GLY A 93 5.03 20.43 7.60
N GLN A 94 5.72 20.85 8.65
CA GLN A 94 7.14 20.53 8.86
C GLN A 94 7.29 19.39 9.86
N GLN A 95 8.00 18.35 9.43
CA GLN A 95 8.36 17.18 10.22
C GLN A 95 9.89 17.13 10.36
N GLN A 96 10.37 16.73 11.53
CA GLN A 96 11.81 16.72 11.82
C GLN A 96 12.27 15.33 12.23
N ASN A 97 13.47 14.95 11.77
CA ASN A 97 14.08 13.65 12.07
C ASN A 97 13.16 12.48 11.71
N VAL A 98 12.51 12.57 10.54
CA VAL A 98 11.73 11.47 9.99
C VAL A 98 12.69 10.48 9.39
N ASP A 99 12.60 9.22 9.81
CA ASP A 99 13.33 8.14 9.17
C ASP A 99 12.66 7.79 7.84
N ILE A 100 13.33 8.16 6.73
CA ILE A 100 12.84 7.90 5.38
C ILE A 100 13.47 6.64 4.77
N LEU A 101 14.37 5.96 5.48
CA LEU A 101 15.00 4.74 4.96
C LEU A 101 13.97 3.69 4.54
N PRO A 102 12.90 3.38 5.32
CA PRO A 102 11.89 2.42 4.91
C PRO A 102 11.24 2.79 3.57
N LEU A 103 10.88 4.07 3.40
CA LEU A 103 10.26 4.58 2.17
C LEU A 103 11.21 4.51 0.97
N LEU A 104 12.48 4.88 1.15
CA LEU A 104 13.49 4.80 0.09
C LEU A 104 13.79 3.36 -0.31
N SER A 105 13.86 2.45 0.66
CA SER A 105 14.09 1.02 0.41
C SER A 105 12.92 0.39 -0.34
N GLU A 106 11.69 0.73 0.07
CA GLU A 106 10.46 0.30 -0.60
C GLU A 106 10.39 0.79 -2.05
N GLU A 107 10.55 2.08 -2.30
CA GLU A 107 10.51 2.62 -3.66
C GLU A 107 11.64 2.06 -4.54
N GLY A 108 12.82 1.88 -3.96
CA GLY A 108 13.94 1.22 -4.61
C GLY A 108 13.62 -0.22 -5.05
N TYR A 109 12.96 -0.97 -4.17
CA TYR A 109 12.52 -2.33 -4.47
C TYR A 109 11.43 -2.35 -5.53
N LEU A 110 10.39 -1.52 -5.41
CA LEU A 110 9.27 -1.47 -6.36
C LEU A 110 9.63 -0.88 -7.73
N LYS A 111 10.77 -0.19 -7.83
CA LYS A 111 11.37 0.18 -9.12
C LYS A 111 12.07 -1.00 -9.79
N ALA A 112 12.62 -1.93 -9.00
CA ALA A 112 13.25 -3.16 -9.49
C ALA A 112 12.22 -4.28 -9.78
N TYR A 113 11.11 -4.30 -9.06
CA TYR A 113 10.02 -5.28 -9.17
C TYR A 113 8.65 -4.59 -9.34
N PRO A 114 8.37 -3.98 -10.52
CA PRO A 114 7.12 -3.26 -10.76
C PRO A 114 5.87 -4.11 -10.58
N GLU A 115 5.95 -5.42 -10.85
CA GLU A 115 4.86 -6.38 -10.71
C GLU A 115 4.37 -6.53 -9.27
N GLU A 116 5.23 -6.29 -8.27
CA GLU A 116 4.85 -6.37 -6.86
C GLU A 116 4.04 -5.16 -6.39
N ARG A 117 4.03 -4.05 -7.14
CA ARG A 117 3.26 -2.84 -6.80
C ARG A 117 1.77 -3.15 -6.66
N LYS A 118 1.22 -3.94 -7.59
CA LYS A 118 -0.18 -4.35 -7.56
C LYS A 118 -0.48 -5.16 -6.30
N CYS A 119 0.36 -6.15 -6.00
CA CYS A 119 0.16 -7.00 -4.83
C CYS A 119 0.28 -6.22 -3.51
N ARG A 120 1.22 -5.28 -3.40
CA ARG A 120 1.35 -4.46 -2.19
C ARG A 120 0.22 -3.46 -2.01
N ALA A 121 -0.26 -2.84 -3.09
CA ALA A 121 -1.47 -2.02 -3.03
C ALA A 121 -2.68 -2.82 -2.53
N PHE A 122 -2.85 -4.05 -3.03
CA PHE A 122 -3.90 -4.95 -2.55
C PHE A 122 -3.80 -5.27 -1.06
N LEU A 123 -2.58 -5.50 -0.55
CA LEU A 123 -2.39 -5.73 0.89
C LEU A 123 -2.70 -4.49 1.73
N GLU A 124 -2.39 -3.29 1.24
CA GLU A 124 -2.74 -2.04 1.92
C GLU A 124 -4.27 -1.87 1.99
N PHE A 125 -4.98 -2.08 0.88
CA PHE A 125 -6.45 -2.03 0.90
C PHE A 125 -7.06 -3.10 1.83
N CYS A 126 -6.45 -4.29 1.90
CA CYS A 126 -6.82 -5.29 2.89
C CYS A 126 -6.65 -4.78 4.33
N ARG A 127 -5.55 -4.05 4.60
CA ARG A 127 -5.24 -3.49 5.92
C ARG A 127 -6.15 -2.32 6.28
N GLU A 128 -6.48 -1.46 5.33
CA GLU A 128 -7.37 -0.31 5.53
C GLU A 128 -8.84 -0.71 5.68
N GLY A 129 -9.22 -1.89 5.20
CA GLY A 129 -10.63 -2.27 5.17
C GLY A 129 -11.38 -1.74 3.96
N ASP A 130 -10.67 -1.26 2.92
CA ASP A 130 -11.28 -0.75 1.69
C ASP A 130 -11.77 -1.91 0.82
N TYR A 131 -13.01 -2.29 1.06
CA TYR A 131 -13.67 -3.40 0.39
C TYR A 131 -13.84 -3.18 -1.12
N ASP A 132 -14.17 -1.96 -1.53
CA ASP A 132 -14.44 -1.62 -2.92
C ASP A 132 -13.12 -1.65 -3.73
N ALA A 133 -12.03 -1.10 -3.17
CA ALA A 133 -10.72 -1.15 -3.79
C ALA A 133 -10.18 -2.58 -3.92
N VAL A 134 -10.34 -3.42 -2.89
CA VAL A 134 -9.95 -4.84 -2.95
C VAL A 134 -10.67 -5.58 -4.08
N ILE A 135 -11.97 -5.34 -4.25
CA ILE A 135 -12.74 -5.99 -5.32
C ILE A 135 -12.33 -5.48 -6.69
N ALA A 136 -12.19 -4.16 -6.86
CA ALA A 136 -11.76 -3.59 -8.13
C ALA A 136 -10.41 -4.20 -8.58
N MET A 137 -9.47 -4.36 -7.65
CA MET A 137 -8.18 -4.98 -7.92
C MET A 137 -8.27 -6.45 -8.36
N LEU A 138 -9.21 -7.22 -7.80
CA LEU A 138 -9.43 -8.62 -8.16
C LEU A 138 -10.10 -8.75 -9.53
N GLN A 139 -11.10 -7.92 -9.82
CA GLN A 139 -11.78 -7.91 -11.13
C GLN A 139 -10.84 -7.52 -12.28
N ASP A 140 -9.94 -6.56 -12.05
CA ASP A 140 -8.93 -6.16 -13.03
C ASP A 140 -7.90 -7.28 -13.30
N ASP A 141 -7.68 -8.21 -12.35
CA ASP A 141 -6.81 -9.37 -12.57
C ASP A 141 -7.48 -10.45 -13.44
N ASP A 142 -8.79 -10.64 -13.27
CA ASP A 142 -9.61 -11.60 -14.01
C ASP A 142 -9.96 -11.14 -15.44
N SER A 143 -10.00 -9.82 -15.68
CA SER A 143 -10.44 -9.22 -16.95
C SER A 143 -9.45 -9.37 -18.11
N ASP A 144 -8.20 -9.77 -17.85
CA ASP A 144 -7.19 -10.11 -18.88
C ASP A 144 -7.43 -11.50 -19.54
N GLY A 145 -8.62 -12.06 -19.35
CA GLY A 145 -9.11 -13.27 -20.05
C GLY A 145 -9.77 -12.98 -21.41
N SER A 146 -9.90 -11.72 -21.84
CA SER A 146 -10.44 -11.34 -23.15
C SER A 146 -9.37 -10.74 -24.05
N ASP A 147 -8.81 -11.56 -24.96
CA ASP A 147 -8.42 -11.24 -26.36
C ASP A 147 -8.02 -9.78 -26.73
N ASP A 148 -7.26 -9.06 -25.92
CA ASP A 148 -6.55 -7.84 -26.34
C ASP A 148 -5.04 -8.02 -26.12
N GLU A 149 -4.39 -8.48 -27.18
CA GLU A 149 -2.94 -8.77 -27.28
C GLU A 149 -2.03 -7.50 -27.27
N ASP A 150 -2.39 -6.42 -26.56
CA ASP A 150 -1.70 -5.12 -26.73
C ASP A 150 -1.40 -4.32 -25.43
N ALA A 151 -1.30 -4.98 -24.27
CA ALA A 151 -0.71 -4.37 -23.07
C ALA A 151 0.42 -5.24 -22.51
N MET A 152 1.66 -4.83 -22.77
CA MET A 152 2.90 -5.48 -22.36
C MET A 152 3.08 -5.45 -20.82
N GLN A 153 2.47 -6.39 -20.09
CA GLN A 153 2.94 -6.82 -18.76
C GLN A 153 3.50 -8.24 -18.88
N ASP A 154 4.70 -8.33 -19.44
CA ASP A 154 5.45 -9.57 -19.62
C ASP A 154 6.14 -9.99 -18.30
N GLY A 155 5.31 -10.34 -17.30
CA GLY A 155 5.71 -10.85 -16.01
C GLY A 155 4.88 -12.09 -15.62
N PRO A 156 5.39 -12.99 -14.75
CA PRO A 156 4.59 -14.09 -14.25
C PRO A 156 3.36 -13.53 -13.52
N LYS A 157 2.15 -13.96 -13.91
CA LYS A 157 0.91 -13.62 -13.17
C LYS A 157 1.08 -14.05 -11.71
N MET A 158 1.19 -13.07 -10.82
CA MET A 158 1.28 -13.33 -9.39
C MET A 158 -0.11 -13.66 -8.84
N ASP A 159 -0.22 -14.73 -8.06
CA ASP A 159 -1.47 -15.04 -7.34
C ASP A 159 -1.64 -14.04 -6.20
N ILE A 160 -2.31 -12.93 -6.47
CA ILE A 160 -2.49 -11.81 -5.55
C ILE A 160 -3.14 -12.22 -4.22
N LEU A 161 -4.03 -13.23 -4.26
CA LEU A 161 -4.73 -13.74 -3.08
C LEU A 161 -3.80 -14.53 -2.15
N ARG A 162 -2.68 -15.05 -2.66
CA ARG A 162 -1.67 -15.82 -1.91
C ARG A 162 -0.34 -15.11 -1.77
N TYR A 163 -0.22 -13.90 -2.31
CA TYR A 163 0.98 -13.11 -2.23
C TYR A 163 1.37 -12.86 -0.76
N GLN A 164 2.68 -12.89 -0.50
CA GLN A 164 3.28 -12.58 0.80
C GLN A 164 4.29 -11.46 0.60
N ASP A 165 4.11 -10.35 1.34
CA ASP A 165 4.95 -9.16 1.18
C ASP A 165 6.36 -9.39 1.73
N THR A 166 7.34 -9.45 0.85
CA THR A 166 8.74 -9.64 1.27
C THR A 166 9.30 -8.43 2.04
N LEU A 167 8.72 -7.24 1.84
CA LEU A 167 9.06 -6.02 2.57
C LEU A 167 8.22 -5.85 3.85
N GLY A 168 6.99 -6.37 3.83
CA GLY A 168 6.02 -6.32 4.92
C GLY A 168 6.00 -7.58 5.79
N ASP A 169 7.15 -8.09 6.22
CA ASP A 169 7.27 -9.26 7.12
C ASP A 169 6.54 -10.53 6.62
N MET A 170 6.56 -10.80 5.32
CA MET A 170 5.87 -11.94 4.69
C MET A 170 4.35 -11.99 4.97
N GLN A 171 3.74 -10.85 5.33
CA GLN A 171 2.30 -10.79 5.57
C GLN A 171 1.54 -11.06 4.27
N SER A 172 0.50 -11.89 4.37
CA SER A 172 -0.48 -12.08 3.28
C SER A 172 -1.70 -11.18 3.48
N GLY A 173 -2.60 -11.14 2.49
CA GLY A 173 -3.84 -10.35 2.59
C GLY A 173 -4.67 -10.70 3.82
N LEU A 174 -4.66 -11.97 4.22
CA LEU A 174 -5.37 -12.43 5.41
C LEU A 174 -4.73 -11.88 6.71
N HIS A 175 -3.40 -11.75 6.77
CA HIS A 175 -2.72 -11.11 7.90
C HIS A 175 -3.02 -9.61 7.94
N ALA A 176 -2.95 -8.93 6.79
CA ALA A 176 -3.23 -7.52 6.66
C ALA A 176 -4.66 -7.18 7.10
N ALA A 177 -5.66 -7.93 6.63
CA ALA A 177 -7.06 -7.76 7.00
C ALA A 177 -7.32 -8.04 8.50
N VAL A 178 -6.66 -9.05 9.07
CA VAL A 178 -6.72 -9.32 10.51
C VAL A 178 -6.13 -8.16 11.31
N GLN A 179 -4.98 -7.63 10.89
CA GLN A 179 -4.36 -6.48 11.53
C GLN A 179 -5.22 -5.20 11.43
N GLY A 180 -5.89 -5.02 10.30
CA GLY A 180 -6.83 -3.92 10.03
C GLY A 180 -8.15 -4.00 10.80
N GLY A 181 -8.52 -5.17 11.33
CA GLY A 181 -9.78 -5.35 12.05
C GLY A 181 -11.01 -5.53 11.14
N SER A 182 -10.83 -5.71 9.82
CA SER A 182 -11.92 -5.81 8.85
C SER A 182 -12.41 -7.24 8.69
N GLN A 183 -13.56 -7.57 9.30
CA GLN A 183 -14.14 -8.92 9.20
C GLN A 183 -14.65 -9.20 7.78
N GLU A 184 -15.13 -8.17 7.10
CA GLU A 184 -15.69 -8.20 5.75
C GLU A 184 -14.63 -8.66 4.74
N ILE A 185 -13.45 -8.03 4.78
CA ILE A 185 -12.33 -8.43 3.92
C ILE A 185 -11.85 -9.83 4.29
N VAL A 186 -11.73 -10.17 5.58
CA VAL A 186 -11.36 -11.52 6.00
C VAL A 186 -12.32 -12.56 5.41
N TRP A 187 -13.63 -12.34 5.50
CA TRP A 187 -14.62 -13.26 4.92
C TRP A 187 -14.52 -13.35 3.40
N LEU A 188 -14.31 -12.23 2.72
CA LEU A 188 -14.09 -12.21 1.27
C LEU A 188 -12.86 -13.04 0.89
N LEU A 189 -11.70 -12.79 1.50
CA LEU A 189 -10.47 -13.53 1.22
C LEU A 189 -10.64 -15.03 1.50
N LEU A 190 -11.29 -15.39 2.61
CA LEU A 190 -11.62 -16.77 2.93
C LEU A 190 -12.52 -17.40 1.87
N LEU A 191 -13.52 -16.67 1.37
CA LEU A 191 -14.41 -17.18 0.31
C LEU A 191 -13.61 -17.49 -0.95
N LEU A 192 -12.69 -16.61 -1.34
CA LEU A 192 -12.00 -16.69 -2.62
C LEU A 192 -10.83 -17.67 -2.64
N ALA A 193 -10.07 -17.78 -1.56
CA ALA A 193 -8.77 -18.46 -1.59
C ALA A 193 -8.51 -19.46 -0.45
N SER A 194 -9.49 -19.72 0.42
CA SER A 194 -9.36 -20.78 1.43
C SER A 194 -9.97 -22.11 0.97
N LYS A 195 -9.72 -23.19 1.71
CA LYS A 195 -10.44 -24.47 1.61
C LYS A 195 -11.54 -24.62 2.67
N LEU A 196 -11.99 -23.51 3.26
CA LEU A 196 -13.05 -23.51 4.27
C LEU A 196 -14.38 -24.01 3.67
N ASP A 197 -15.14 -24.74 4.47
CA ASP A 197 -16.45 -25.28 4.07
C ASP A 197 -17.47 -24.15 3.90
N LEU A 198 -18.22 -24.19 2.79
CA LEU A 198 -19.20 -23.15 2.43
C LEU A 198 -20.32 -22.98 3.47
N SER A 199 -20.62 -24.00 4.28
CA SER A 199 -21.62 -23.93 5.35
C SER A 199 -21.21 -23.03 6.52
N GLN A 200 -19.92 -22.69 6.65
CA GLN A 200 -19.42 -21.82 7.71
C GLN A 200 -19.54 -20.33 7.37
N PHE A 201 -19.82 -19.99 6.12
CA PHE A 201 -19.90 -18.62 5.65
C PHE A 201 -21.29 -18.03 5.95
N PRO A 202 -21.36 -16.81 6.50
CA PRO A 202 -22.61 -16.06 6.57
C PRO A 202 -23.24 -15.86 5.19
N GLN A 203 -24.57 -15.86 5.10
CA GLN A 203 -25.28 -15.64 3.82
C GLN A 203 -24.92 -14.29 3.18
N GLU A 204 -24.72 -13.26 4.02
CA GLU A 204 -24.32 -11.91 3.61
C GLU A 204 -23.06 -11.92 2.73
N VAL A 205 -22.09 -12.80 3.03
CA VAL A 205 -20.85 -12.90 2.25
C VAL A 205 -21.11 -13.38 0.83
N PHE A 206 -22.07 -14.29 0.63
CA PHE A 206 -22.45 -14.77 -0.70
C PHE A 206 -23.26 -13.74 -1.49
N ASP A 207 -24.13 -13.00 -0.82
CA ASP A 207 -24.93 -11.95 -1.48
C ASP A 207 -24.03 -10.83 -1.99
N ILE A 208 -23.03 -10.44 -1.18
CA ILE A 208 -22.04 -9.45 -1.57
C ILE A 208 -21.16 -9.98 -2.70
N ALA A 209 -20.61 -11.19 -2.59
CA ALA A 209 -19.78 -11.78 -3.64
C ALA A 209 -20.52 -11.81 -5.01
N LYS A 210 -21.82 -12.17 -5.01
CA LYS A 210 -22.66 -12.12 -6.21
C LYS A 210 -22.89 -10.72 -6.74
N GLN A 211 -23.13 -9.75 -5.85
CA GLN A 211 -23.33 -8.35 -6.25
C GLN A 211 -22.13 -7.81 -7.02
N PHE A 212 -20.94 -8.20 -6.61
CA PHE A 212 -19.68 -7.80 -7.22
C PHE A 212 -19.16 -8.80 -8.27
N GLY A 213 -19.95 -9.83 -8.61
CA GLY A 213 -19.57 -10.80 -9.64
C GLY A 213 -18.29 -11.59 -9.34
N VAL A 214 -17.88 -11.68 -8.07
CA VAL A 214 -16.70 -12.45 -7.65
C VAL A 214 -17.15 -13.83 -7.21
N GLU A 215 -16.52 -14.88 -7.77
CA GLU A 215 -16.84 -16.27 -7.45
C GLU A 215 -15.61 -17.02 -6.94
N ARG A 216 -15.83 -18.02 -6.08
CA ARG A 216 -14.76 -18.88 -5.58
C ARG A 216 -14.26 -19.78 -6.69
N GLU A 217 -12.99 -19.62 -7.07
CA GLU A 217 -12.31 -20.50 -8.01
C GLU A 217 -12.08 -21.92 -7.45
N ASP A 218 -11.71 -22.87 -8.32
CA ASP A 218 -11.21 -24.17 -7.90
C ASP A 218 -9.90 -24.03 -7.11
N GLN A 219 -9.91 -24.52 -5.87
CA GLN A 219 -8.79 -24.48 -4.93
C GLN A 219 -7.95 -25.77 -4.95
N ALA A 220 -8.26 -26.70 -5.86
CA ALA A 220 -7.48 -27.92 -6.04
C ALA A 220 -6.02 -27.60 -6.42
N GLY A 221 -5.07 -28.20 -5.70
CA GLY A 221 -3.63 -27.99 -5.94
C GLY A 221 -3.06 -26.66 -5.43
N LYS A 222 -3.90 -25.68 -5.05
CA LYS A 222 -3.46 -24.41 -4.45
C LYS A 222 -3.23 -24.56 -2.94
N GLU A 223 -2.30 -23.78 -2.39
CA GLU A 223 -2.13 -23.65 -0.93
C GLU A 223 -3.34 -22.94 -0.32
N ASP A 224 -3.73 -23.29 0.91
CA ASP A 224 -4.82 -22.62 1.59
C ASP A 224 -4.30 -21.33 2.23
N ILE A 225 -4.93 -20.18 1.97
CA ILE A 225 -4.46 -18.91 2.54
C ILE A 225 -4.38 -18.90 4.07
N ARG A 226 -5.13 -19.78 4.75
CA ARG A 226 -5.11 -19.95 6.20
C ARG A 226 -3.82 -20.59 6.72
N THR A 227 -3.04 -21.26 5.86
CA THR A 227 -1.76 -21.89 6.24
C THR A 227 -0.56 -20.99 6.03
N LEU A 228 -0.72 -19.86 5.32
CA LEU A 228 0.35 -18.90 5.08
C LEU A 228 0.85 -18.33 6.41
N LYS A 229 2.15 -18.05 6.47
CA LYS A 229 2.83 -17.58 7.67
C LYS A 229 3.62 -16.30 7.42
N ASP A 230 3.51 -15.36 8.35
CA ASP A 230 4.37 -14.19 8.41
C ASP A 230 5.84 -14.57 8.70
N ALA A 231 6.73 -13.57 8.69
CA ALA A 231 8.16 -13.72 8.92
C ALA A 231 8.48 -14.23 10.34
N GLN A 232 7.56 -14.05 11.29
CA GLN A 232 7.66 -14.58 12.65
C GLN A 232 7.10 -16.02 12.76
N GLY A 233 6.62 -16.60 11.65
CA GLY A 233 6.07 -17.94 11.57
C GLY A 233 4.64 -18.07 12.10
N ARG A 234 3.94 -16.94 12.32
CA ARG A 234 2.55 -16.89 12.78
C ARG A 234 1.61 -16.97 11.59
N THR A 235 0.48 -17.64 11.78
CA THR A 235 -0.65 -17.60 10.84
C THR A 235 -1.57 -16.42 11.16
N ALA A 236 -2.51 -16.11 10.27
CA ALA A 236 -3.55 -15.12 10.53
C ALA A 236 -4.38 -15.45 11.78
N GLU A 237 -4.59 -16.74 12.10
CA GLU A 237 -5.25 -17.15 13.34
C GLU A 237 -4.43 -16.80 14.59
N ALA A 238 -3.12 -17.07 14.57
CA ALA A 238 -2.25 -16.73 15.68
C ALA A 238 -2.20 -15.21 15.90
N LEU A 239 -2.14 -14.44 14.82
CA LEU A 239 -2.22 -12.97 14.88
C LEU A 239 -3.57 -12.49 15.45
N ALA A 240 -4.68 -13.08 15.00
CA ALA A 240 -6.02 -12.76 15.50
C ALA A 240 -6.17 -13.07 17.00
N ALA A 241 -5.55 -14.15 17.48
CA ALA A 241 -5.54 -14.51 18.89
C ALA A 241 -4.74 -13.52 19.75
N GLU A 242 -3.64 -12.97 19.22
CA GLU A 242 -2.82 -11.96 19.90
C GLU A 242 -3.53 -10.60 19.97
N LEU A 243 -4.18 -10.17 18.88
CA LEU A 243 -4.87 -8.88 18.82
C LEU A 243 -6.16 -8.86 19.65
N GLY A 244 -6.92 -9.95 19.65
CA GLY A 244 -8.21 -10.02 20.33
C GLY A 244 -9.25 -9.03 19.76
N GLY A 245 -10.09 -8.45 20.61
CA GLY A 245 -11.08 -7.45 20.20
C GLY A 245 -12.15 -8.03 19.27
N VAL A 246 -12.24 -7.49 18.05
CA VAL A 246 -13.19 -7.96 17.00
C VAL A 246 -12.95 -9.42 16.61
N TRP A 247 -11.76 -9.95 16.89
CA TRP A 247 -11.38 -11.33 16.61
C TRP A 247 -11.70 -12.30 17.75
N ALA A 248 -12.25 -11.81 18.87
CA ALA A 248 -12.64 -12.66 19.98
C ALA A 248 -13.62 -13.75 19.51
N GLY A 249 -13.25 -15.02 19.71
CA GLY A 249 -14.06 -16.17 19.31
C GLY A 249 -13.84 -16.67 17.88
N TRP A 250 -12.91 -16.08 17.12
CA TRP A 250 -12.47 -16.61 15.83
C TRP A 250 -11.37 -17.69 15.96
N PRO A 251 -10.34 -17.53 16.82
CA PRO A 251 -9.33 -18.56 17.00
C PRO A 251 -9.94 -19.87 17.52
N GLY A 252 -9.50 -21.00 16.96
CA GLY A 252 -9.94 -22.34 17.32
C GLY A 252 -11.23 -22.80 16.63
N THR A 253 -11.86 -21.97 15.81
CA THR A 253 -13.06 -22.37 15.04
C THR A 253 -12.72 -22.98 13.68
N GLY A 254 -11.44 -22.99 13.28
CA GLY A 254 -11.00 -23.40 11.95
C GLY A 254 -11.32 -22.39 10.84
N ARG A 255 -11.73 -21.16 11.18
CA ARG A 255 -12.02 -20.10 10.18
C ARG A 255 -10.73 -19.47 9.65
N LEU A 256 -9.81 -19.13 10.55
CA LEU A 256 -8.53 -18.46 10.22
C LEU A 256 -7.33 -19.42 10.19
N GLY A 257 -7.51 -20.64 10.69
CA GLY A 257 -6.48 -21.68 10.75
C GLY A 257 -7.02 -23.01 10.23
N VAL A 258 -6.09 -23.96 10.02
CA VAL A 258 -6.37 -25.34 9.56
C VAL A 258 -6.12 -26.32 10.69
#